data_AF-A0A6I9PZN9-F1
#
_entry.id   AF-A0A6I9PZN9-F1
#
_cell.length_a   1.000
_cell.length_b   1.000
_cell.length_c   1.000
_cell.angle_alpha   90.00
_cell.angle_beta   90.00
_cell.angle_gamma   90.00
#
_symmetry.space_group_name_H-M   'P 1'
#
loop_
_entity.id
_entity.type
_entity.pdbx_description
1 polymer ?
#
loop_
_entity_poly.entity_id
_entity_poly.type
_entity_poly.pdbx_seq_one_letter_code
_entity_poly.pdbx_strand_id
1 'polypeptide(L)'
;MAMAVAMWLLSYILKLFNPTLLGAAPGKTVHGMQAHISETGFNLAVTGHNTFNLPSQTRHLIDTLRGYEGLNFEEDWKLLTILMGMNDICDYCKDKALFSVDNFIHYITISLEMLMNEVPRMIVNVVQILPMQTLREVQKPTPGCRLQRSFCSCLIEPAARSEELRELVEVNLEFQKRLELLLFSDRFFKDDFAVVLQPFLKHADPPRLPNGKIDMTFFTHDCFHFTIKGHEELAKGLWNNMFQPEGGKMIVSSFSDPISLICPPMEHPYMFTRPLAARSGHPPLQSATLSQAALLLLLLLLTALACLPVV
;
A
#
# COMPACT_ATOMS: atom_id res chain seq x y z
N MET A 1 5.33 -3.55 10.66
CA MET A 1 6.70 -3.13 10.33
C MET A 1 6.71 -2.68 8.87
N ALA A 2 7.50 -1.67 8.51
CA ALA A 2 7.43 -1.02 7.19
C ALA A 2 8.82 -0.75 6.63
N MET A 3 9.10 -1.31 5.45
CA MET A 3 10.06 -0.79 4.47
C MET A 3 9.36 0.26 3.61
N ALA A 4 9.09 1.41 4.22
CA ALA A 4 8.60 2.58 3.52
C ALA A 4 8.96 3.80 4.37
N VAL A 5 9.72 4.74 3.78
CA VAL A 5 10.01 6.05 4.39
C VAL A 5 8.70 6.74 4.83
N ALA A 6 7.57 6.40 4.18
CA ALA A 6 6.29 7.06 4.33
C ALA A 6 5.33 6.51 5.43
N MET A 7 5.59 5.39 6.11
CA MET A 7 4.52 4.67 6.85
C MET A 7 4.86 4.19 8.27
N TRP A 8 5.92 4.75 8.86
CA TRP A 8 6.35 4.38 10.21
C TRP A 8 5.28 4.65 11.29
N LEU A 9 4.39 5.63 11.06
CA LEU A 9 3.30 5.96 11.99
C LEU A 9 2.23 4.87 12.15
N LEU A 10 2.14 3.91 11.21
CA LEU A 10 1.25 2.75 11.37
C LEU A 10 1.56 1.97 12.66
N SER A 11 2.82 1.96 13.09
CA SER A 11 3.23 1.28 14.34
C SER A 11 2.54 1.85 15.58
N TYR A 12 2.18 3.14 15.59
CA TYR A 12 1.45 3.74 16.71
C TYR A 12 0.01 3.26 16.77
N ILE A 13 -0.66 3.09 15.62
CA ILE A 13 -2.01 2.54 15.56
C ILE A 13 -1.98 1.08 16.04
N LEU A 14 -1.03 0.28 15.55
CA LEU A 14 -0.87 -1.12 15.94
C LEU A 14 -0.60 -1.30 17.43
N LYS A 15 0.18 -0.40 18.06
CA LYS A 15 0.47 -0.43 19.50
C LYS A 15 -0.76 -0.29 20.39
N LEU A 16 -1.85 0.29 19.89
CA LEU A 16 -3.13 0.36 20.62
C LEU A 16 -3.76 -1.03 20.80
N PHE A 17 -3.49 -1.96 19.88
CA PHE A 17 -4.05 -3.32 19.87
C PHE A 17 -3.03 -4.36 20.34
N ASN A 18 -1.74 -4.08 20.19
CA ASN A 18 -0.65 -4.91 20.66
C ASN A 18 0.44 -4.05 21.34
N PRO A 19 0.35 -3.83 22.66
CA PRO A 19 1.31 -2.99 23.39
C PRO A 19 2.75 -3.53 23.38
N THR A 20 2.95 -4.83 23.15
CA THR A 20 4.27 -5.47 23.11
C THR A 20 4.86 -5.54 21.69
N LEU A 21 4.30 -4.78 20.74
CA LEU A 21 4.77 -4.73 19.35
C LEU A 21 6.26 -4.36 19.27
N LEU A 22 7.05 -5.24 18.65
CA LEU A 22 8.47 -5.04 18.36
C LEU A 22 8.70 -4.27 17.05
N GLY A 23 9.89 -3.67 16.92
CA GLY A 23 10.38 -3.13 15.66
C GLY A 23 9.86 -1.76 15.24
N ALA A 24 9.12 -1.06 16.10
CA ALA A 24 8.80 0.35 15.88
C ALA A 24 10.10 1.19 15.96
N ALA A 25 10.32 2.07 14.99
CA ALA A 25 11.47 2.97 14.99
C ALA A 25 11.40 3.93 16.20
N PRO A 26 12.37 3.93 17.13
CA PRO A 26 12.32 4.79 18.31
C PRO A 26 12.77 6.23 18.02
N GLY A 27 13.47 6.47 16.91
CA GLY A 27 14.07 7.77 16.61
C GLY A 27 14.14 8.11 15.13
N LYS A 28 14.86 9.18 14.83
CA LYS A 28 15.16 9.63 13.48
C LYS A 28 16.59 9.24 13.15
N THR A 29 16.81 8.77 11.92
CA THR A 29 18.15 8.56 11.37
C THR A 29 18.54 9.74 10.49
N VAL A 30 19.83 9.81 10.13
CA VAL A 30 20.34 10.82 9.20
C VAL A 30 20.81 10.13 7.93
N HIS A 31 20.41 10.68 6.79
CA HIS A 31 20.82 10.18 5.49
C HIS A 31 22.36 10.13 5.36
N GLY A 32 22.88 9.03 4.82
CA GLY A 32 24.31 8.81 4.65
C GLY A 32 25.07 8.42 5.92
N MET A 33 24.41 8.38 7.09
CA MET A 33 24.98 7.85 8.32
C MET A 33 24.42 6.46 8.59
N GLN A 34 25.31 5.53 8.96
CA GLN A 34 24.90 4.21 9.41
C GLN A 34 24.16 4.35 10.74
N ALA A 35 22.95 3.80 10.82
CA ALA A 35 22.16 3.76 12.03
C ALA A 35 22.09 2.32 12.54
N HIS A 36 22.21 2.14 13.85
CA HIS A 36 22.10 0.82 14.45
C HIS A 36 20.63 0.37 14.53
N ILE A 37 20.38 -0.94 14.61
CA ILE A 37 19.00 -1.48 14.69
C ILE A 37 18.22 -0.92 15.89
N SER A 38 18.92 -0.55 16.96
CA SER A 38 18.35 0.13 18.13
C SER A 38 17.80 1.53 17.83
N GLU A 39 18.18 2.15 16.72
CA GLU A 39 17.72 3.48 16.29
C GLU A 39 16.66 3.38 15.19
N THR A 40 16.76 2.39 14.31
CA THR A 40 15.83 2.18 13.20
C THR A 40 14.63 1.33 13.57
N GLY A 41 14.73 0.51 14.61
CA GLY A 41 13.87 -0.67 14.74
C GLY A 41 13.91 -1.48 13.44
N PHE A 42 12.76 -2.02 13.02
CA PHE A 42 12.63 -2.71 11.73
C PHE A 42 12.20 -1.78 10.58
N ASN A 43 12.42 -0.47 10.71
CA ASN A 43 12.34 0.45 9.57
C ASN A 43 13.69 0.47 8.84
N LEU A 44 13.84 -0.43 7.87
CA LEU A 44 15.06 -0.58 7.07
C LEU A 44 14.99 0.17 5.73
N ALA A 45 14.09 1.16 5.61
CA ALA A 45 13.97 1.95 4.40
C ALA A 45 15.17 2.90 4.24
N VAL A 46 15.72 2.96 3.04
CA VAL A 46 16.85 3.84 2.71
C VAL A 46 16.42 4.89 1.69
N THR A 47 16.71 6.16 1.98
CA THR A 47 16.42 7.29 1.10
C THR A 47 17.08 7.10 -0.27
N GLY A 48 16.33 7.34 -1.34
CA GLY A 48 16.82 7.28 -2.71
C GLY A 48 16.97 5.87 -3.29
N HIS A 49 16.70 4.81 -2.52
CA HIS A 49 16.74 3.45 -3.08
C HIS A 49 15.62 3.22 -4.09
N ASN A 50 15.98 2.58 -5.19
CA ASN A 50 15.07 2.10 -6.23
C ASN A 50 14.75 0.63 -6.01
N THR A 51 13.88 0.08 -6.85
CA THR A 51 13.41 -1.29 -6.71
C THR A 51 14.53 -2.32 -6.93
N PHE A 52 15.57 -2.00 -7.71
CA PHE A 52 16.76 -2.86 -7.83
C PHE A 52 17.51 -3.09 -6.51
N ASN A 53 17.38 -2.19 -5.53
CA ASN A 53 17.96 -2.37 -4.20
C ASN A 53 17.08 -3.24 -3.27
N LEU A 54 15.83 -3.50 -3.63
CA LEU A 54 14.86 -4.20 -2.78
C LEU A 54 15.30 -5.63 -2.40
N PRO A 55 15.87 -6.45 -3.31
CA PRO A 55 16.34 -7.78 -2.93
C PRO A 55 17.42 -7.76 -1.85
N SER A 56 18.39 -6.83 -1.93
CA SER A 56 19.44 -6.70 -0.91
C SER A 56 18.88 -6.22 0.42
N GLN A 57 17.94 -5.27 0.41
CA GLN A 57 17.28 -4.83 1.65
C GLN A 57 16.41 -5.94 2.24
N THR A 58 15.79 -6.76 1.41
CA THR A 58 15.00 -7.93 1.83
C THR A 58 15.89 -8.97 2.51
N ARG A 59 17.06 -9.27 1.94
CA ARG A 59 18.05 -10.14 2.59
C ARG A 59 18.45 -9.61 3.96
N HIS A 60 18.79 -8.32 4.03
CA HIS A 60 19.16 -7.66 5.28
C HIS A 60 18.02 -7.72 6.32
N LEU A 61 16.76 -7.55 5.91
CA LEU A 61 15.60 -7.71 6.79
C LEU A 61 15.51 -9.14 7.35
N ILE A 62 15.63 -10.16 6.50
CA ILE A 62 15.56 -11.57 6.92
C ILE A 62 16.65 -11.88 7.94
N ASP A 63 17.89 -11.50 7.64
CA ASP A 63 19.03 -11.74 8.52
C ASP A 63 18.87 -10.99 9.85
N THR A 64 18.35 -9.77 9.80
CA THR A 64 18.03 -8.97 10.99
C THR A 64 16.97 -9.67 11.84
N LEU A 65 15.88 -10.15 11.25
CA LEU A 65 14.81 -10.83 11.98
C LEU A 65 15.29 -12.14 12.61
N ARG A 66 16.14 -12.92 11.93
CA ARG A 66 16.72 -14.15 12.47
C ARG A 66 17.63 -13.90 13.68
N GLY A 67 18.36 -12.79 13.67
CA GLY A 67 19.32 -12.45 14.71
C GLY A 67 18.76 -11.57 15.85
N TYR A 68 17.49 -11.16 15.79
CA TYR A 68 16.96 -10.18 16.74
C TYR A 68 16.56 -10.82 18.07
N GLU A 69 17.21 -10.39 19.15
CA GLU A 69 16.89 -10.86 20.51
C GLU A 69 15.47 -10.42 20.93
N GLY A 70 14.68 -11.38 21.41
CA GLY A 70 13.30 -11.15 21.84
C GLY A 70 12.23 -11.29 20.76
N LEU A 71 12.62 -11.54 19.49
CA LEU A 71 11.71 -11.96 18.43
C LEU A 71 11.82 -13.48 18.25
N ASN A 72 10.69 -14.19 18.30
CA ASN A 72 10.64 -15.58 17.86
C ASN A 72 10.45 -15.63 16.34
N PHE A 73 11.53 -15.87 15.61
CA PHE A 73 11.51 -15.87 14.15
C PHE A 73 10.52 -16.88 13.56
N GLU A 74 10.30 -18.04 14.19
CA GLU A 74 9.40 -19.08 13.68
C GLU A 74 7.93 -18.80 14.05
N GLU A 75 7.70 -18.34 15.28
CA GLU A 75 6.35 -18.32 15.86
C GLU A 75 5.67 -16.94 15.83
N ASP A 76 6.42 -15.84 15.80
CA ASP A 76 5.80 -14.51 15.84
C ASP A 76 5.28 -14.09 14.47
N TRP A 77 4.06 -13.55 14.42
CA TRP A 77 3.53 -12.92 13.21
C TRP A 77 4.26 -11.62 12.89
N LYS A 78 4.67 -11.48 11.63
CA LYS A 78 5.40 -10.32 11.11
C LYS A 78 4.51 -9.60 10.11
N LEU A 79 4.37 -8.29 10.27
CA LEU A 79 3.69 -7.44 9.29
C LEU A 79 4.75 -6.61 8.59
N LEU A 80 4.95 -6.75 7.28
CA LEU A 80 5.82 -5.89 6.48
C LEU A 80 4.98 -4.96 5.61
N THR A 81 5.49 -3.76 5.33
CA THR A 81 4.88 -2.83 4.38
C THR A 81 5.96 -2.36 3.42
N ILE A 82 5.75 -2.52 2.13
CA ILE A 82 6.65 -2.12 1.05
C ILE A 82 5.97 -1.00 0.27
N LEU A 83 6.64 0.14 0.15
CA LEU A 83 6.29 1.21 -0.79
C LEU A 83 7.55 1.59 -1.57
N MET A 84 7.67 1.08 -2.78
CA MET A 84 8.80 1.30 -3.69
C MET A 84 8.31 1.53 -5.13
N GLY A 85 9.20 2.03 -6.00
CA GLY A 85 8.91 2.33 -7.41
C GLY A 85 8.85 3.82 -7.75
N MET A 86 8.61 4.70 -6.78
CA MET A 86 8.60 6.16 -7.03
C MET A 86 9.97 6.69 -7.45
N ASN A 87 11.05 6.18 -6.83
CA ASN A 87 12.41 6.56 -7.24
C ASN A 87 12.75 6.02 -8.63
N ASP A 88 12.30 4.80 -8.97
CA ASP A 88 12.47 4.23 -10.32
C ASP A 88 11.82 5.15 -11.39
N ILE A 89 10.62 5.69 -11.11
CA ILE A 89 9.99 6.70 -11.98
C ILE A 89 10.81 8.00 -12.01
N CYS A 90 11.27 8.48 -10.87
CA CYS A 90 12.12 9.68 -10.77
C CYS A 90 13.46 9.57 -11.51
N ASP A 91 13.95 8.36 -11.71
CA ASP A 91 15.21 8.04 -12.38
C ASP A 91 15.04 7.43 -13.78
N TYR A 92 13.81 7.17 -14.23
CA TYR A 92 13.50 6.46 -15.47
C TYR A 92 14.27 6.98 -16.70
N CYS A 93 14.32 8.30 -16.87
CA CYS A 93 15.02 8.94 -17.99
C CYS A 93 16.56 8.85 -17.92
N LYS A 94 17.13 8.47 -16.77
CA LYS A 94 18.59 8.33 -16.57
C LYS A 94 19.09 6.98 -17.08
N ASP A 95 18.29 5.93 -16.90
CA ASP A 95 18.51 4.59 -17.45
C ASP A 95 17.18 3.84 -17.60
N LYS A 96 16.58 3.97 -18.78
CA LYS A 96 15.27 3.36 -19.10
C LYS A 96 15.29 1.83 -19.03
N ALA A 97 16.46 1.20 -19.20
CA ALA A 97 16.57 -0.25 -19.11
C ALA A 97 16.56 -0.68 -17.64
N LEU A 98 17.42 -0.07 -16.80
CA LEU A 98 17.50 -0.39 -15.38
C LEU A 98 16.18 -0.10 -14.65
N PHE A 99 15.58 1.06 -14.89
CA PHE A 99 14.33 1.50 -14.24
C PHE A 99 13.08 1.19 -15.06
N SER A 100 13.14 0.19 -15.94
CA SER A 100 11.99 -0.28 -16.72
C SER A 100 10.91 -0.90 -15.84
N VAL A 101 9.69 -0.94 -16.37
CA VAL A 101 8.55 -1.65 -15.76
C VAL A 101 8.90 -3.12 -15.50
N ASP A 102 9.60 -3.77 -16.45
CA ASP A 102 9.94 -5.19 -16.32
C ASP A 102 10.93 -5.43 -15.18
N ASN A 103 11.95 -4.58 -15.02
CA ASN A 103 12.87 -4.67 -13.88
C ASN A 103 12.18 -4.34 -12.55
N PHE A 104 11.29 -3.35 -12.52
CA PHE A 104 10.47 -3.05 -11.35
C PHE A 104 9.70 -4.29 -10.88
N ILE A 105 8.99 -4.97 -11.79
CA ILE A 105 8.24 -6.19 -11.49
C ILE A 105 9.17 -7.35 -11.12
N HIS A 106 10.31 -7.49 -11.81
CA HIS A 106 11.29 -8.53 -11.55
C HIS A 106 11.85 -8.45 -10.11
N TYR A 107 12.32 -7.28 -9.69
CA TYR A 107 12.93 -7.10 -8.38
C TYR A 107 11.92 -7.17 -7.23
N ILE A 108 10.68 -6.69 -7.43
CA ILE A 108 9.59 -6.95 -6.48
C ILE A 108 9.35 -8.45 -6.36
N THR A 109 9.22 -9.15 -7.49
CA THR A 109 8.95 -10.60 -7.52
C THR A 109 10.01 -11.37 -6.73
N ILE A 110 11.30 -11.15 -7.02
CA ILE A 110 12.41 -11.83 -6.32
C ILE A 110 12.33 -11.59 -4.81
N SER A 111 12.03 -10.35 -4.40
CA SER A 111 11.98 -9.98 -2.99
C SER A 111 10.82 -10.65 -2.28
N LEU A 112 9.63 -10.70 -2.91
CA LEU A 112 8.46 -11.36 -2.35
C LEU A 112 8.63 -12.89 -2.29
N GLU A 113 9.24 -13.51 -3.29
CA GLU A 113 9.58 -14.94 -3.28
C GLU A 113 10.56 -15.27 -2.16
N MET A 114 11.59 -14.43 -1.98
CA MET A 114 12.57 -14.58 -0.90
C MET A 114 11.88 -14.55 0.48
N LEU A 115 10.97 -13.59 0.70
CA LEU A 115 10.19 -13.52 1.93
C LEU A 115 9.29 -14.75 2.12
N MET A 116 8.55 -15.15 1.08
CA MET A 116 7.63 -16.29 1.14
C MET A 116 8.34 -17.61 1.45
N ASN A 117 9.54 -17.78 0.92
CA ASN A 117 10.33 -19.00 1.08
C ASN A 117 11.06 -19.06 2.43
N GLU A 118 11.45 -17.92 3.00
CA GLU A 118 12.36 -17.89 4.13
C GLU A 118 11.78 -17.35 5.44
N VAL A 119 10.65 -16.65 5.41
CA VAL A 119 10.06 -16.00 6.59
C VAL A 119 8.68 -16.61 6.88
N PRO A 120 8.55 -17.38 7.97
CA PRO A 120 7.25 -17.90 8.38
C PRO A 120 6.40 -16.80 9.03
N ARG A 121 5.08 -17.01 8.99
CA ARG A 121 4.06 -16.15 9.64
C ARG A 121 4.22 -14.69 9.27
N MET A 122 4.02 -14.37 7.99
CA MET A 122 4.24 -13.01 7.49
C MET A 122 3.12 -12.50 6.60
N ILE A 123 2.64 -11.29 6.90
CA ILE A 123 1.75 -10.52 6.03
C ILE A 123 2.57 -9.38 5.43
N VAL A 124 2.61 -9.29 4.11
CA VAL A 124 3.30 -8.22 3.40
C VAL A 124 2.27 -7.32 2.73
N ASN A 125 2.15 -6.09 3.22
CA ASN A 125 1.45 -5.03 2.51
C ASN A 125 2.36 -4.49 1.41
N VAL A 126 1.90 -4.52 0.16
CA VAL A 126 2.56 -3.75 -0.92
C VAL A 126 1.64 -2.59 -1.25
N VAL A 127 2.12 -1.37 -1.03
CA VAL A 127 1.34 -0.16 -1.26
C VAL A 127 1.48 0.27 -2.71
N GLN A 128 0.35 0.57 -3.34
CA GLN A 128 0.33 1.02 -4.73
C GLN A 128 1.04 2.37 -4.89
N ILE A 129 1.74 2.54 -6.01
CA ILE A 129 2.40 3.80 -6.36
C ILE A 129 1.32 4.82 -6.72
N LEU A 130 1.48 6.07 -6.32
CA LEU A 130 0.59 7.16 -6.71
C LEU A 130 0.87 7.69 -8.14
N PRO A 131 -0.08 8.39 -8.78
CA PRO A 131 0.20 9.17 -9.98
C PRO A 131 1.19 10.29 -9.65
N MET A 132 2.37 10.26 -10.25
CA MET A 132 3.44 11.21 -9.92
C MET A 132 3.32 12.54 -10.66
N GLN A 133 2.58 12.60 -11.77
CA GLN A 133 2.47 13.82 -12.59
C GLN A 133 2.03 15.06 -11.80
N THR A 134 1.05 14.90 -10.90
CA THR A 134 0.47 16.00 -10.12
C THR A 134 1.40 16.50 -9.01
N LEU A 135 2.42 15.73 -8.63
CA LEU A 135 3.49 16.19 -7.74
C LEU A 135 4.31 17.34 -8.35
N ARG A 136 4.23 17.57 -9.66
CA ARG A 136 4.79 18.76 -10.32
C ARG A 136 4.11 20.05 -9.85
N GLU A 137 2.94 20.01 -9.23
CA GLU A 137 2.29 21.21 -8.67
C GLU A 137 2.81 21.58 -7.27
N VAL A 138 3.48 20.64 -6.60
CA VAL A 138 4.01 20.82 -5.23
C VAL A 138 5.31 21.63 -5.32
N GLN A 139 5.17 22.94 -5.48
CA GLN A 139 6.30 23.84 -5.70
C GLN A 139 6.22 25.11 -4.86
N LYS A 140 7.38 25.60 -4.42
CA LYS A 140 7.60 26.89 -3.75
C LYS A 140 8.92 27.50 -4.22
N PRO A 141 9.07 28.83 -4.25
CA PRO A 141 10.31 29.50 -4.61
C PRO A 141 11.35 29.46 -3.48
N THR A 142 11.63 28.27 -2.92
CA THR A 142 12.62 28.07 -1.85
C THR A 142 13.77 27.18 -2.32
N PRO A 143 14.99 27.33 -1.77
CA PRO A 143 16.12 26.48 -2.13
C PRO A 143 15.85 24.99 -1.92
N GLY A 144 15.18 24.62 -0.82
CA GLY A 144 14.83 23.23 -0.55
C GLY A 144 13.95 22.61 -1.63
N CYS A 145 12.90 23.32 -2.07
CA CYS A 145 12.00 22.86 -3.11
C CYS A 145 12.70 22.66 -4.47
N ARG A 146 13.75 23.43 -4.74
CA ARG A 146 14.57 23.25 -5.96
C ARG A 146 15.32 21.92 -5.95
N LEU A 147 15.56 21.30 -4.80
CA LEU A 147 16.20 19.99 -4.70
C LEU A 147 15.34 18.86 -5.29
N GLN A 148 14.02 19.06 -5.43
CA GLN A 148 13.14 18.11 -6.11
C GLN A 148 13.64 17.80 -7.54
N ARG A 149 14.24 18.78 -8.21
CA ARG A 149 14.86 18.61 -9.54
C ARG A 149 16.08 17.71 -9.50
N SER A 150 16.82 17.70 -8.40
CA SER A 150 18.00 16.83 -8.24
C SER A 150 17.60 15.39 -7.98
N PHE A 151 16.57 15.16 -7.17
CA PHE A 151 16.16 13.80 -6.78
C PHE A 151 15.09 13.18 -7.72
N CYS A 152 14.36 13.99 -8.48
CA CYS A 152 13.30 13.52 -9.39
C CYS A 152 13.28 14.29 -10.72
N SER A 153 14.46 14.45 -11.33
CA SER A 153 14.65 15.24 -12.56
C SER A 153 13.73 14.79 -13.70
N CYS A 154 13.50 13.49 -13.86
CA CYS A 154 12.70 12.94 -14.95
C CYS A 154 11.24 13.40 -14.90
N LEU A 155 10.71 13.72 -13.71
CA LEU A 155 9.37 14.24 -13.52
C LEU A 155 9.30 15.77 -13.63
N ILE A 156 10.28 16.46 -13.05
CA ILE A 156 10.19 17.92 -12.83
C ILE A 156 10.69 18.73 -14.02
N GLU A 157 11.77 18.32 -14.67
CA GLU A 157 12.41 19.09 -15.74
C GLU A 157 11.62 19.11 -17.05
N PRO A 158 10.95 18.03 -17.50
CA PRO A 158 10.23 18.06 -18.77
C PRO A 158 9.12 19.12 -18.81
N ALA A 159 8.92 19.73 -19.98
CA ALA A 159 7.85 20.68 -20.20
C ALA A 159 6.46 20.01 -20.12
N ALA A 160 5.41 20.76 -19.75
CA ALA A 160 4.09 20.19 -19.45
C ALA A 160 3.41 19.44 -20.61
N ARG A 161 3.82 19.66 -21.86
CA ARG A 161 3.30 18.99 -23.06
C ARG A 161 4.39 18.30 -23.87
N SER A 162 5.49 17.96 -23.20
CA SER A 162 6.62 17.27 -23.80
C SER A 162 6.32 15.78 -23.98
N GLU A 163 6.98 15.16 -24.95
CA GLU A 163 6.86 13.73 -25.19
C GLU A 163 7.45 12.93 -24.01
N GLU A 164 8.53 13.45 -23.43
CA GLU A 164 9.21 12.88 -22.28
C GLU A 164 8.29 12.78 -21.05
N LEU A 165 7.49 13.83 -20.78
CA LEU A 165 6.51 13.78 -19.70
C LEU A 165 5.38 12.80 -20.00
N ARG A 166 4.91 12.75 -21.26
CA ARG A 166 3.85 11.82 -21.66
C ARG A 166 4.28 10.37 -21.49
N GLU A 167 5.48 10.04 -21.97
CA GLU A 167 6.08 8.71 -21.79
C GLU A 167 6.20 8.37 -20.30
N LEU A 168 6.68 9.29 -19.45
CA LEU A 168 6.83 9.02 -18.02
C LEU A 168 5.48 8.72 -17.33
N VAL A 169 4.42 9.43 -17.72
CA VAL A 169 3.07 9.17 -17.21
C VAL A 169 2.57 7.80 -17.65
N GLU A 170 2.78 7.42 -18.91
CA GLU A 170 2.45 6.09 -19.42
C GLU A 170 3.21 4.99 -18.65
N VAL A 171 4.51 5.20 -18.37
CA VAL A 171 5.33 4.29 -17.55
C VAL A 171 4.78 4.17 -16.13
N ASN A 172 4.44 5.29 -15.46
CA ASN A 172 3.87 5.25 -14.12
C ASN A 172 2.56 4.44 -14.08
N LEU A 173 1.69 4.57 -15.08
CA LEU A 173 0.45 3.80 -15.19
C LEU A 173 0.73 2.31 -15.41
N GLU A 174 1.72 1.97 -16.22
CA GLU A 174 2.09 0.58 -16.46
C GLU A 174 2.74 -0.07 -15.22
N PHE A 175 3.51 0.69 -14.42
CA PHE A 175 3.97 0.23 -13.09
C PHE A 175 2.78 -0.18 -12.21
N GLN A 176 1.78 0.70 -12.08
CA GLN A 176 0.58 0.43 -11.27
C GLN A 176 -0.15 -0.82 -11.74
N LYS A 177 -0.40 -0.92 -13.06
CA LYS A 177 -1.13 -2.03 -13.68
C LYS A 177 -0.39 -3.36 -13.54
N ARG A 178 0.92 -3.38 -13.80
CA ARG A 178 1.71 -4.62 -13.72
C ARG A 178 1.88 -5.09 -12.28
N LEU A 179 1.95 -4.17 -11.31
CA LEU A 179 1.94 -4.51 -9.89
C LEU A 179 0.60 -5.13 -9.46
N GLU A 180 -0.52 -4.56 -9.91
CA GLU A 180 -1.85 -5.13 -9.70
C GLU A 180 -1.96 -6.55 -10.27
N LEU A 181 -1.54 -6.75 -11.53
CA LEU A 181 -1.56 -8.06 -12.16
C LEU A 181 -0.71 -9.10 -11.40
N LEU A 182 0.46 -8.69 -10.90
CA LEU A 182 1.32 -9.56 -10.10
C LEU A 182 0.62 -9.98 -8.79
N LEU A 183 0.02 -9.03 -8.07
CA LEU A 183 -0.47 -9.23 -6.70
C LEU A 183 -1.92 -9.70 -6.59
N PHE A 184 -2.71 -9.63 -7.66
CA PHE A 184 -4.05 -10.23 -7.72
C PHE A 184 -4.03 -11.74 -7.97
N SER A 185 -2.87 -12.29 -8.34
CA SER A 185 -2.65 -13.74 -8.39
C SER A 185 -2.59 -14.37 -6.99
N ASP A 186 -2.69 -15.69 -6.92
CA ASP A 186 -2.48 -16.47 -5.70
C ASP A 186 -1.00 -16.85 -5.47
N ARG A 187 -0.08 -16.35 -6.31
CA ARG A 187 1.35 -16.69 -6.30
C ARG A 187 2.01 -16.49 -4.94
N PHE A 188 1.58 -15.48 -4.17
CA PHE A 188 2.18 -15.10 -2.90
C PHE A 188 1.25 -15.33 -1.71
N PHE A 189 0.58 -16.48 -1.70
CA PHE A 189 -0.37 -16.86 -0.67
C PHE A 189 -0.19 -18.34 -0.25
N LYS A 190 -0.08 -18.56 1.07
CA LYS A 190 -0.13 -19.88 1.74
C LYS A 190 -0.61 -19.68 3.18
N ASP A 191 -0.78 -20.76 3.93
CA ASP A 191 -1.41 -20.75 5.27
C ASP A 191 -0.78 -19.76 6.27
N ASP A 192 0.54 -19.57 6.20
CA ASP A 192 1.31 -18.71 7.11
C ASP A 192 1.92 -17.49 6.40
N PHE A 193 1.56 -17.22 5.15
CA PHE A 193 2.15 -16.11 4.40
C PHE A 193 1.17 -15.52 3.39
N ALA A 194 1.08 -14.18 3.36
CA ALA A 194 0.26 -13.50 2.36
C ALA A 194 0.88 -12.16 1.94
N VAL A 195 0.88 -11.90 0.63
CA VAL A 195 1.12 -10.55 0.09
C VAL A 195 -0.21 -9.94 -0.32
N VAL A 196 -0.45 -8.70 0.12
CA VAL A 196 -1.70 -7.98 -0.10
C VAL A 196 -1.40 -6.62 -0.71
N LEU A 197 -1.98 -6.33 -1.87
CA LEU A 197 -1.96 -4.99 -2.45
C LEU A 197 -2.82 -4.04 -1.61
N GLN A 198 -2.29 -2.86 -1.31
CA GLN A 198 -3.00 -1.79 -0.63
C GLN A 198 -3.13 -0.58 -1.59
N PRO A 199 -4.24 -0.49 -2.36
CA PRO A 199 -4.37 0.45 -3.47
C PRO A 199 -4.78 1.87 -3.08
N PHE A 200 -4.84 2.22 -1.79
CA PHE A 200 -5.38 3.51 -1.38
C PHE A 200 -4.75 4.73 -2.08
N LEU A 201 -3.46 4.65 -2.46
CA LEU A 201 -2.75 5.71 -3.19
C LEU A 201 -2.95 5.75 -4.70
N LYS A 202 -3.62 4.74 -5.30
CA LYS A 202 -3.69 4.54 -6.76
C LYS A 202 -4.12 5.78 -7.55
N HIS A 203 -5.02 6.58 -6.97
CA HIS A 203 -5.57 7.80 -7.59
C HIS A 203 -5.34 9.05 -6.74
N ALA A 204 -4.41 9.00 -5.79
CA ALA A 204 -4.20 10.08 -4.84
C ALA A 204 -3.56 11.31 -5.49
N ASP A 205 -4.29 12.41 -5.49
CA ASP A 205 -3.78 13.74 -5.79
C ASP A 205 -3.18 14.41 -4.56
N PRO A 206 -2.24 15.36 -4.77
CA PRO A 206 -1.73 16.22 -3.71
C PRO A 206 -2.87 16.92 -2.95
N PRO A 207 -2.77 17.02 -1.62
CA PRO A 207 -3.79 17.70 -0.81
C PRO A 207 -3.85 19.19 -1.18
N ARG A 208 -5.07 19.74 -1.19
CA ARG A 208 -5.35 21.15 -1.48
C ARG A 208 -6.14 21.81 -0.37
N LEU A 209 -5.88 23.09 -0.17
CA LEU A 209 -6.70 23.96 0.68
C LEU A 209 -8.02 24.31 -0.02
N PRO A 210 -9.03 24.84 0.69
CA PRO A 210 -10.31 25.26 0.09
C PRO A 210 -10.18 26.28 -1.06
N ASN A 211 -9.05 26.99 -1.14
CA ASN A 211 -8.74 27.92 -2.23
C ASN A 211 -8.10 27.25 -3.47
N GLY A 212 -7.99 25.92 -3.49
CA GLY A 212 -7.43 25.12 -4.60
C GLY A 212 -5.90 25.04 -4.65
N LYS A 213 -5.18 25.78 -3.80
CA LYS A 213 -3.71 25.68 -3.72
C LYS A 213 -3.29 24.43 -2.97
N ILE A 214 -2.12 23.90 -3.33
CA ILE A 214 -1.50 22.77 -2.60
C ILE A 214 -1.38 23.11 -1.12
N ASP A 215 -1.86 22.20 -0.27
CA ASP A 215 -1.62 22.27 1.17
C ASP A 215 -0.18 21.84 1.47
N MET A 216 0.70 22.82 1.46
CA MET A 216 2.12 22.63 1.67
C MET A 216 2.49 22.22 3.10
N THR A 217 1.53 22.11 4.03
CA THR A 217 1.78 21.56 5.37
C THR A 217 1.99 20.05 5.37
N PHE A 218 1.61 19.38 4.27
CA PHE A 218 1.85 17.94 4.06
C PHE A 218 3.27 17.63 3.62
N PHE A 219 4.04 18.59 3.12
CA PHE A 219 5.35 18.33 2.50
C PHE A 219 6.48 18.98 3.30
N THR A 220 7.65 18.33 3.33
CA THR A 220 8.83 18.89 3.97
C THR A 220 9.44 20.03 3.14
N HIS A 221 10.56 20.57 3.59
CA HIS A 221 11.23 21.72 2.96
C HIS A 221 11.69 21.43 1.52
N ASP A 222 11.80 20.16 1.14
CA ASP A 222 12.14 19.70 -0.21
C ASP A 222 10.95 19.62 -1.18
N CYS A 223 9.72 19.89 -0.70
CA CYS A 223 8.48 19.78 -1.48
C CYS A 223 8.20 18.39 -2.07
N PHE A 224 8.83 17.34 -1.53
CA PHE A 224 8.74 15.99 -2.08
C PHE A 224 8.33 14.99 -1.00
N HIS A 225 9.07 14.94 0.11
CA HIS A 225 8.76 14.03 1.21
C HIS A 225 7.61 14.57 2.07
N PHE A 226 6.87 13.67 2.70
CA PHE A 226 5.78 14.04 3.60
C PHE A 226 6.27 14.52 4.97
N THR A 227 5.53 15.44 5.58
CA THR A 227 5.65 15.75 7.02
C THR A 227 4.93 14.70 7.85
N ILE A 228 5.00 14.81 9.18
CA ILE A 228 4.22 13.99 10.11
C ILE A 228 2.73 13.98 9.75
N LYS A 229 2.17 15.13 9.30
CA LYS A 229 0.79 15.24 8.85
C LYS A 229 0.50 14.30 7.67
N GLY A 230 1.36 14.29 6.66
CA GLY A 230 1.20 13.38 5.52
C GLY A 230 1.40 11.91 5.92
N HIS A 231 2.41 11.62 6.75
CA HIS A 231 2.60 10.27 7.29
C HIS A 231 1.39 9.76 8.08
N GLU A 232 0.69 10.64 8.79
CA GLU A 232 -0.50 10.28 9.56
C GLU A 232 -1.61 9.81 8.63
N GLU A 233 -1.93 10.59 7.60
CA GLU A 233 -2.96 10.23 6.62
C GLU A 233 -2.61 8.95 5.83
N LEU A 234 -1.33 8.77 5.47
CA LEU A 234 -0.86 7.52 4.86
C LEU A 234 -1.04 6.30 5.77
N ALA A 235 -0.76 6.45 7.07
CA ALA A 235 -0.95 5.38 8.04
C ALA A 235 -2.44 5.03 8.21
N LYS A 236 -3.33 6.03 8.22
CA LYS A 236 -4.78 5.81 8.28
C LYS A 236 -5.31 5.12 7.03
N GLY A 237 -4.88 5.55 5.84
CA GLY A 237 -5.24 4.91 4.57
C GLY A 237 -4.83 3.43 4.53
N LEU A 238 -3.60 3.12 4.92
CA LEU A 238 -3.11 1.75 5.00
C LEU A 238 -3.85 0.92 6.05
N TRP A 239 -4.05 1.47 7.25
CA TRP A 239 -4.83 0.82 8.30
C TRP A 239 -6.20 0.39 7.78
N ASN A 240 -6.95 1.33 7.19
CA ASN A 240 -8.27 1.04 6.64
C ASN A 240 -8.22 -0.06 5.57
N ASN A 241 -7.25 0.03 4.66
CA ASN A 241 -7.05 -0.94 3.59
C ASN A 241 -6.76 -2.37 4.10
N MET A 242 -6.01 -2.53 5.20
CA MET A 242 -5.77 -3.85 5.81
C MET A 242 -7.04 -4.52 6.34
N PHE A 243 -8.00 -3.73 6.82
CA PHE A 243 -9.28 -4.20 7.39
C PHE A 243 -10.46 -4.08 6.43
N GLN A 244 -10.18 -3.91 5.13
CA GLN A 244 -11.19 -3.92 4.07
C GLN A 244 -10.97 -5.13 3.15
N PRO A 245 -12.05 -5.82 2.73
CA PRO A 245 -11.95 -6.97 1.86
C PRO A 245 -11.43 -6.57 0.48
N GLU A 246 -10.75 -7.51 -0.19
CA GLU A 246 -10.37 -7.36 -1.60
C GLU A 246 -11.59 -6.99 -2.46
N GLY A 247 -11.43 -6.02 -3.36
CA GLY A 247 -12.51 -5.40 -4.14
C GLY A 247 -13.29 -4.28 -3.42
N GLY A 248 -13.17 -4.16 -2.10
CA GLY A 248 -13.80 -3.13 -1.26
C GLY A 248 -12.81 -2.20 -0.55
N LYS A 249 -11.52 -2.25 -0.93
CA LYS A 249 -10.48 -1.38 -0.37
C LYS A 249 -10.72 0.07 -0.78
N MET A 250 -10.61 0.99 0.17
CA MET A 250 -10.67 2.44 -0.06
C MET A 250 -9.58 2.87 -1.04
N ILE A 251 -9.94 3.74 -1.99
CA ILE A 251 -9.01 4.47 -2.84
C ILE A 251 -9.24 5.96 -2.58
N VAL A 252 -8.19 6.68 -2.19
CA VAL A 252 -8.31 8.11 -1.92
C VAL A 252 -8.14 8.90 -3.21
N SER A 253 -8.98 9.93 -3.38
CA SER A 253 -8.82 10.91 -4.46
C SER A 253 -7.78 11.96 -4.11
N SER A 254 -7.69 12.38 -2.84
CA SER A 254 -6.63 13.23 -2.29
C SER A 254 -6.63 13.14 -0.76
N PHE A 255 -5.63 13.75 -0.12
CA PHE A 255 -5.59 13.94 1.34
C PHE A 255 -6.09 15.31 1.79
N SER A 256 -6.89 16.00 0.94
CA SER A 256 -7.44 17.32 1.27
C SER A 256 -8.43 17.23 2.44
N ASP A 257 -9.20 16.13 2.47
CA ASP A 257 -10.07 15.77 3.58
C ASP A 257 -9.39 14.70 4.45
N PRO A 258 -9.41 14.83 5.79
CA PRO A 258 -8.84 13.82 6.67
C PRO A 258 -9.49 12.46 6.53
N ILE A 259 -8.69 11.40 6.54
CA ILE A 259 -9.16 10.02 6.54
C ILE A 259 -9.69 9.67 7.92
N SER A 260 -10.91 9.16 7.98
CA SER A 260 -11.46 8.57 9.20
C SER A 260 -10.90 7.16 9.40
N LEU A 261 -10.36 6.87 10.59
CA LEU A 261 -9.92 5.53 10.96
C LEU A 261 -11.13 4.62 11.18
N ILE A 262 -11.08 3.42 10.58
CA ILE A 262 -12.05 2.37 10.88
C ILE A 262 -11.59 1.56 12.09
N CYS A 263 -12.53 1.22 12.96
CA CYS A 263 -12.32 0.15 13.93
C CYS A 263 -12.64 -1.19 13.26
N PRO A 264 -11.78 -2.22 13.41
CA PRO A 264 -12.11 -3.56 12.93
C PRO A 264 -13.45 -4.04 13.53
N PRO A 265 -14.36 -4.58 12.71
CA PRO A 265 -15.66 -5.06 13.21
C PRO A 265 -15.47 -6.28 14.12
N MET A 266 -16.36 -6.45 15.10
CA MET A 266 -16.30 -7.58 16.03
C MET A 266 -16.48 -8.93 15.32
N GLU A 267 -17.22 -8.94 14.21
CA GLU A 267 -17.48 -10.12 13.40
C GLU A 267 -16.24 -10.57 12.62
N HIS A 268 -15.32 -9.64 12.29
CA HIS A 268 -14.08 -9.93 11.59
C HIS A 268 -12.96 -8.98 12.03
N PRO A 269 -12.33 -9.23 13.20
CA PRO A 269 -11.30 -8.36 13.76
C PRO A 269 -9.91 -8.58 13.15
N TYR A 270 -9.82 -9.27 12.01
CA TYR A 270 -8.56 -9.69 11.38
C TYR A 270 -8.28 -8.92 10.08
N MET A 271 -7.00 -8.86 9.69
CA MET A 271 -6.59 -8.30 8.40
C MET A 271 -7.06 -9.22 7.25
N PHE A 272 -7.52 -8.64 6.16
CA PHE A 272 -7.89 -9.39 4.96
C PHE A 272 -6.64 -9.75 4.16
N THR A 273 -6.38 -11.06 4.01
CA THR A 273 -5.17 -11.59 3.36
C THR A 273 -5.43 -12.42 2.10
N ARG A 274 -6.67 -12.90 1.89
CA ARG A 274 -6.99 -13.80 0.77
C ARG A 274 -7.14 -13.01 -0.55
N PRO A 275 -6.32 -13.29 -1.59
CA PRO A 275 -6.41 -12.61 -2.88
C PRO A 275 -7.70 -12.97 -3.64
N LEU A 276 -8.09 -12.13 -4.60
CA LEU A 276 -9.32 -12.30 -5.38
C LEU A 276 -9.35 -13.66 -6.10
N ALA A 277 -8.24 -14.06 -6.74
CA ALA A 277 -8.13 -15.34 -7.44
C ALA A 277 -8.37 -16.56 -6.52
N ALA A 278 -7.95 -16.49 -5.25
CA ALA A 278 -8.17 -17.53 -4.25
C ALA A 278 -9.60 -17.55 -3.67
N ARG A 279 -10.44 -16.55 -3.98
CA ARG A 279 -11.88 -16.54 -3.63
C ARG A 279 -12.75 -17.28 -4.64
N SER A 280 -12.22 -17.60 -5.83
CA SER A 280 -12.94 -18.30 -6.91
C SER A 280 -13.34 -19.75 -6.56
N GLY A 281 -12.84 -20.30 -5.44
CA GLY A 281 -13.30 -21.57 -4.87
C GLY A 281 -14.56 -21.37 -4.04
N HIS A 282 -15.73 -21.50 -4.68
CA HIS A 282 -17.10 -21.58 -4.15
C HIS A 282 -17.51 -20.55 -3.06
N PRO A 283 -18.51 -19.68 -3.31
CA PRO A 283 -19.26 -19.12 -2.19
C PRO A 283 -19.87 -20.29 -1.40
N PRO A 284 -19.93 -20.24 -0.05
CA PRO A 284 -20.79 -21.18 0.67
C PRO A 284 -22.18 -21.01 0.08
N LEU A 285 -22.79 -22.12 -0.37
CA LEU A 285 -24.21 -22.14 -0.68
C LEU A 285 -24.91 -21.59 0.56
N GLN A 286 -25.33 -20.33 0.51
CA GLN A 286 -26.41 -19.89 1.37
C GLN A 286 -27.59 -20.74 0.94
N SER A 287 -27.92 -21.74 1.77
CA SER A 287 -29.21 -22.39 1.71
C SER A 287 -30.24 -21.27 1.66
N ALA A 288 -30.90 -21.10 0.53
CA ALA A 288 -32.00 -20.17 0.39
C ALA A 288 -33.12 -20.65 1.32
N THR A 289 -33.07 -20.22 2.58
CA THR A 289 -34.23 -20.28 3.46
C THR A 289 -35.21 -19.27 2.88
N LEU A 290 -36.20 -19.78 2.14
CA LEU A 290 -37.39 -19.01 1.78
C LEU A 290 -37.89 -18.31 3.04
N SER A 291 -37.85 -16.97 3.05
CA SER A 291 -38.46 -16.18 4.11
C SER A 291 -39.90 -16.65 4.30
N GLN A 292 -40.37 -16.75 5.55
CA GLN A 292 -41.77 -17.07 5.85
C GLN A 292 -42.74 -16.14 5.11
N ALA A 293 -42.33 -14.90 4.82
CA ALA A 293 -43.10 -13.97 4.01
C ALA A 293 -43.26 -14.45 2.55
N ALA A 294 -42.25 -15.07 1.97
CA ALA A 294 -42.30 -15.62 0.61
C ALA A 294 -43.19 -16.88 0.53
N LEU A 295 -43.20 -17.73 1.58
CA LEU A 295 -44.15 -18.84 1.68
C LEU A 295 -45.60 -18.34 1.82
N LEU A 296 -45.82 -17.33 2.66
CA LEU A 296 -47.14 -16.70 2.87
C LEU A 296 -47.66 -16.04 1.58
N LEU A 297 -46.80 -15.35 0.83
CA LEU A 297 -47.14 -14.79 -0.47
C LEU A 297 -47.49 -15.87 -1.51
N LEU A 298 -46.75 -16.98 -1.55
CA LEU A 298 -47.07 -18.10 -2.43
C LEU A 298 -48.41 -18.76 -2.07
N LEU A 299 -48.66 -18.97 -0.77
CA LEU A 299 -49.93 -19.52 -0.27
C LEU A 299 -51.11 -18.60 -0.59
N LEU A 300 -50.95 -17.28 -0.41
CA LEU A 300 -51.98 -16.29 -0.75
C LEU A 300 -52.27 -16.26 -2.26
N LEU A 301 -51.23 -16.33 -3.10
CA LEU A 301 -51.39 -16.41 -4.56
C LEU A 301 -52.11 -17.70 -5.00
N LEU A 302 -51.77 -18.84 -4.41
CA LEU A 302 -52.43 -20.12 -4.70
C LEU A 302 -53.90 -20.13 -4.25
N THR A 303 -54.24 -19.49 -3.12
CA THR A 303 -55.64 -19.34 -2.69
C THR A 303 -56.43 -18.38 -3.57
N ALA A 304 -55.80 -17.33 -4.10
CA ALA A 304 -56.46 -16.39 -4.99
C ALA A 304 -56.79 -16.99 -6.37
N LEU A 305 -55.93 -17.88 -6.90
CA LEU A 305 -56.22 -18.61 -8.13
C LEU A 305 -57.33 -19.66 -7.98
N ALA A 306 -57.53 -20.21 -6.78
CA ALA A 306 -58.60 -21.18 -6.50
C ALA A 306 -60.00 -20.57 -6.38
N CYS A 307 -60.11 -19.23 -6.32
CA CYS A 307 -61.39 -18.51 -6.19
C CYS A 307 -61.85 -17.82 -7.49
N LEU A 308 -61.21 -18.08 -8.63
CA LEU A 308 -61.70 -17.59 -9.91
C LEU A 308 -62.88 -18.48 -10.38
N PRO A 309 -64.08 -17.90 -10.62
CA PRO A 309 -65.20 -18.65 -11.15
C PRO A 309 -64.89 -19.06 -12.59
N VAL A 310 -65.05 -20.36 -12.87
CA VAL A 310 -65.06 -20.89 -14.22
C VAL A 310 -66.26 -20.28 -14.95
N VAL A 311 -66.00 -19.45 -15.96
CA VAL A 311 -66.98 -19.01 -16.96
C VAL A 311 -66.67 -19.74 -18.26
#